data_AF-A0A533RR70-F1
#
_entry.id   AF-A0A533RR70-F1
#
_cell.length_a   1.000
_cell.length_b   1.000
_cell.length_c   1.000
_cell.angle_alpha   90.00
_cell.angle_beta   90.00
_cell.angle_gamma   90.00
#
_symmetry.space_group_name_H-M   'P 1'
#
loop_
_entity.id
_entity.type
_entity.pdbx_description
1 polymer ?
#
loop_
_entity_poly.entity_id
_entity_poly.type
_entity_poly.pdbx_seq_one_letter_code
_entity_poly.pdbx_strand_id
1 'polypeptide(L)'
;MKELEGMTPRERMKNAMVFKKVDSVPWCESFYEETLIKFFSEGLPAHKIIDIEWTMSLDGHLLANWPKFMGFDVNSYFGCINYMGCPVPVDIGPIPRFKQLKIREDAKYEEYITETGARSRRFKKETGKITWYTMPQFLEFPVKDRRSWERYKKRLNPKDPRRYPKDWEKDGYLHIFDEY
;
A
#
# COMPACT_ATOMS: atom_id res chain seq x y z
N MET A 1 9.40 26.03 -5.06
CA MET A 1 9.90 24.90 -4.25
C MET A 1 10.47 25.48 -2.98
N LYS A 2 9.91 25.14 -1.81
CA LYS A 2 10.56 25.49 -0.53
C LYS A 2 11.81 24.62 -0.42
N GLU A 3 12.97 25.23 -0.28
CA GLU A 3 14.17 24.51 0.17
C GLU A 3 13.81 23.82 1.49
N LEU A 4 14.07 22.52 1.59
CA LEU A 4 13.93 21.79 2.84
C LEU A 4 15.01 22.31 3.78
N GLU A 5 14.65 23.18 4.73
CA GLU A 5 15.50 23.52 5.87
C GLU A 5 15.65 22.27 6.76
N GLY A 6 16.51 21.32 6.39
CA GLY A 6 16.74 20.07 7.14
C GLY A 6 17.34 18.93 6.31
N MET A 7 17.66 17.81 6.98
CA MET A 7 18.11 16.58 6.30
C MET A 7 16.93 15.90 5.58
N THR A 8 17.18 15.25 4.45
CA THR A 8 16.15 14.36 3.85
C THR A 8 15.91 13.13 4.75
N PRO A 9 14.72 12.50 4.70
CA PRO A 9 14.49 11.17 5.28
C PRO A 9 15.62 10.16 5.03
N ARG A 10 16.12 10.07 3.79
CA ARG A 10 17.26 9.22 3.42
C ARG A 10 18.55 9.60 4.15
N GLU A 11 18.91 10.89 4.14
CA GLU A 11 20.13 11.38 4.80
C GLU A 11 20.08 11.17 6.31
N ARG A 12 18.94 11.50 6.93
CA ARG A 12 18.68 11.31 8.35
C ARG A 12 18.84 9.84 8.75
N MET A 13 18.22 8.93 7.99
CA MET A 13 18.35 7.50 8.22
C MET A 13 19.81 7.03 8.09
N LYS A 14 20.50 7.41 7.00
CA LYS A 14 21.91 7.04 6.79
C LYS A 14 22.81 7.53 7.92
N ASN A 15 22.66 8.79 8.34
CA ASN A 15 23.44 9.39 9.42
C ASN A 15 23.16 8.74 10.77
N ALA A 16 21.89 8.49 11.09
CA ALA A 16 21.50 7.82 12.33
C ALA A 16 22.10 6.40 12.43
N MET A 17 22.09 5.63 11.34
CA MET A 17 22.63 4.26 11.31
C MET A 17 24.15 4.19 11.53
N VAL A 18 24.88 5.30 11.33
CA VAL A 18 26.32 5.42 11.60
C VAL A 18 26.63 6.36 12.77
N PHE A 19 25.65 6.61 13.63
CA PHE A 19 25.77 7.44 14.84
C PHE A 19 26.29 8.87 14.60
N LYS A 20 26.03 9.43 13.42
CA LYS A 20 26.27 10.85 13.14
C LYS A 20 25.12 11.69 13.73
N LYS A 21 25.40 12.97 13.99
CA LYS A 21 24.37 13.94 14.40
C LYS A 21 23.28 14.01 13.32
N VAL A 22 22.03 14.01 13.76
CA VAL A 22 20.83 14.19 12.93
C VAL A 22 20.04 15.40 13.42
N ASP A 23 19.24 15.98 12.53
CA ASP A 23 18.32 17.09 12.83
C ASP A 23 17.11 16.66 13.67
N SER A 24 16.64 15.42 13.49
CA SER A 24 15.64 14.75 14.32
C SER A 24 15.88 13.24 14.34
N VAL A 25 15.33 12.54 15.34
CA VAL A 25 15.39 11.07 15.39
C VAL A 25 14.55 10.52 14.23
N PRO A 26 15.08 9.64 13.35
CA PRO A 26 14.28 9.01 12.32
C PRO A 26 13.25 8.08 12.97
N TRP A 27 12.01 8.54 13.03
CA TRP A 27 10.88 7.76 13.54
C TRP A 27 10.05 7.29 12.37
N CYS A 28 9.99 5.98 12.19
CA CYS A 28 9.20 5.32 11.17
C CYS A 28 8.10 4.52 11.85
N GLU A 29 6.86 4.65 11.39
CA GLU A 29 5.71 3.97 12.00
C GLU A 29 4.74 3.46 10.94
N SER A 30 4.08 2.35 11.26
CA SER A 30 2.98 1.80 10.47
C SER A 30 1.70 1.84 11.30
N PHE A 31 0.64 2.40 10.73
CA PHE A 31 -0.62 2.54 11.42
C PHE A 31 -1.61 1.46 10.97
N TYR A 32 -2.28 0.85 11.94
CA TYR A 32 -3.42 -0.03 11.66
C TYR A 32 -4.66 0.80 11.39
N GLU A 33 -5.43 0.42 10.37
CA GLU A 33 -6.63 1.12 9.95
C GLU A 33 -7.65 1.22 11.08
N GLU A 34 -7.84 0.18 11.90
CA GLU A 34 -8.72 0.25 13.08
C GLU A 34 -8.24 1.24 14.14
N THR A 35 -6.94 1.36 14.36
CA THR A 35 -6.39 2.34 15.29
C THR A 35 -6.72 3.75 14.80
N LEU A 36 -6.59 3.99 13.49
CA LEU A 36 -6.95 5.28 12.90
C LEU A 36 -8.46 5.54 12.95
N ILE A 37 -9.29 4.56 12.65
CA ILE A 37 -10.76 4.66 12.77
C ILE A 37 -11.15 5.02 14.21
N LYS A 38 -10.56 4.35 15.20
CA LYS A 38 -10.82 4.66 16.60
C LYS A 38 -10.37 6.09 16.93
N PHE A 39 -9.17 6.48 16.49
CA PHE A 39 -8.65 7.82 16.70
C PHE A 39 -9.54 8.90 16.07
N PHE A 40 -10.07 8.67 14.87
CA PHE A 40 -11.08 9.54 14.25
C PHE A 40 -12.35 9.64 15.10
N SER A 41 -12.82 8.52 15.65
CA SER A 41 -14.05 8.48 16.47
C SER A 41 -13.92 9.20 17.82
N GLU A 42 -12.69 9.39 18.32
CA GLU A 42 -12.41 10.05 19.60
C GLU A 42 -12.29 11.59 19.48
N GLY A 43 -12.57 12.16 18.29
CA GLY A 43 -12.74 13.61 18.12
C GLY A 43 -11.72 14.28 17.22
N LEU A 44 -10.93 13.53 16.44
CA LEU A 44 -10.04 14.12 15.46
C LEU A 44 -10.86 14.89 14.40
N PRO A 45 -10.56 16.19 14.14
CA PRO A 45 -11.29 16.97 13.16
C PRO A 45 -10.83 16.59 11.74
N ALA A 46 -11.23 15.42 11.25
CA ALA A 46 -10.85 14.89 9.94
C ALA A 46 -11.02 15.93 8.82
N HIS A 47 -12.10 16.70 8.83
CA HIS A 47 -12.36 17.77 7.86
C HIS A 47 -11.27 18.85 7.73
N LYS A 48 -10.35 19.00 8.70
CA LYS A 48 -9.25 19.98 8.65
C LYS A 48 -7.92 19.41 8.13
N ILE A 49 -7.83 18.08 8.06
CA ILE A 49 -6.58 17.35 7.82
C ILE A 49 -6.72 16.37 6.66
N ILE A 50 -7.88 16.36 6.00
CA ILE A 50 -8.11 15.53 4.82
C ILE A 50 -7.50 16.19 3.60
N ASP A 51 -6.90 15.37 2.76
CA ASP A 51 -6.31 15.79 1.50
C ASP A 51 -7.39 15.75 0.42
N ILE A 52 -7.60 16.90 -0.24
CA ILE A 52 -8.51 17.05 -1.37
C ILE A 52 -7.68 17.51 -2.56
N GLU A 53 -7.69 16.73 -3.63
CA GLU A 53 -6.96 17.03 -4.85
C GLU A 53 -7.89 17.18 -6.05
N TRP A 54 -7.43 17.94 -7.04
CA TRP A 54 -8.12 18.07 -8.33
C TRP A 54 -7.60 17.03 -9.30
N THR A 55 -8.35 15.94 -9.48
CA THR A 55 -7.94 14.81 -10.34
C THR A 55 -8.98 14.53 -11.41
N MET A 56 -8.57 13.84 -12.48
CA MET A 56 -9.48 13.43 -13.54
C MET A 56 -10.60 12.55 -12.96
N SER A 57 -11.84 12.93 -13.24
CA SER A 57 -13.02 12.27 -12.70
C SER A 57 -13.15 10.84 -13.20
N LEU A 58 -13.77 9.99 -12.37
CA LEU A 58 -14.04 8.58 -12.68
C LEU A 58 -12.77 7.83 -13.13
N ASP A 59 -11.65 8.08 -12.47
CA ASP A 59 -10.36 7.43 -12.72
C ASP A 59 -9.94 7.47 -14.20
N GLY A 60 -10.21 8.61 -14.86
CA GLY A 60 -9.86 8.87 -16.26
C GLY A 60 -10.97 8.61 -17.28
N HIS A 61 -12.14 8.11 -16.86
CA HIS A 61 -13.29 7.92 -17.76
C HIS A 61 -14.03 9.22 -18.12
N LEU A 62 -13.81 10.29 -17.36
CA LEU A 62 -14.32 11.63 -17.67
C LEU A 62 -13.15 12.61 -17.74
N LEU A 63 -12.98 13.27 -18.89
CA LEU A 63 -11.92 14.26 -19.16
C LEU A 63 -12.20 15.61 -18.48
N ALA A 64 -12.60 15.58 -17.21
CA ALA A 64 -12.84 16.75 -16.38
C ALA A 64 -12.21 16.55 -15.01
N ASN A 65 -11.43 17.53 -14.56
CA ASN A 65 -10.91 17.53 -13.20
C ASN A 65 -12.01 17.92 -12.22
N TRP A 66 -12.07 17.22 -11.09
CA TRP A 66 -13.02 17.49 -10.02
C TRP A 66 -12.36 17.25 -8.66
N PRO A 67 -12.79 17.93 -7.59
CA PRO A 67 -12.30 17.66 -6.24
C PRO A 67 -12.54 16.19 -5.86
N LYS A 68 -11.47 15.49 -5.51
CA LYS A 68 -11.48 14.10 -5.05
C LYS A 68 -10.89 14.04 -3.65
N PHE A 69 -11.62 13.39 -2.74
CA PHE A 69 -11.08 13.02 -1.43
C PHE A 69 -9.94 12.02 -1.64
N MET A 70 -8.73 12.42 -1.28
CA MET A 70 -7.52 11.59 -1.40
C MET A 70 -7.22 10.81 -0.13
N GLY A 71 -7.69 11.29 1.02
CA GLY A 71 -7.55 10.59 2.29
C GLY A 71 -7.03 11.50 3.40
N PHE A 72 -6.18 10.92 4.23
CA PHE A 72 -5.50 11.58 5.33
C PHE A 72 -4.08 11.03 5.39
N ASP A 73 -3.08 11.90 5.20
CA ASP A 73 -1.69 11.53 5.44
C ASP A 73 -1.38 11.46 6.94
N VAL A 74 -1.51 10.25 7.48
CA VAL A 74 -1.26 9.96 8.89
C VAL A 74 0.20 10.15 9.30
N ASN A 75 1.14 9.87 8.39
CA ASN A 75 2.56 9.96 8.68
C ASN A 75 2.96 11.44 8.84
N SER A 76 2.48 12.31 7.94
CA SER A 76 2.65 13.76 8.06
C SER A 76 1.98 14.32 9.31
N TYR A 77 0.77 13.88 9.66
CA TYR A 77 0.07 14.34 10.86
C TYR A 77 0.84 14.05 12.15
N PHE A 78 1.40 12.85 12.30
CA PHE A 78 2.20 12.48 13.47
C PHE A 78 3.67 12.86 13.38
N GLY A 79 4.13 13.38 12.23
CA GLY A 79 5.53 13.74 12.01
C GLY A 79 6.47 12.53 11.95
N CYS A 80 6.00 11.41 11.43
CA CYS A 80 6.78 10.18 11.26
C CYS A 80 6.99 9.83 9.78
N ILE A 81 7.98 8.99 9.50
CA ILE A 81 8.37 8.57 8.16
C ILE A 81 7.48 7.42 7.70
N ASN A 82 6.94 7.52 6.49
CA ASN A 82 6.25 6.41 5.83
C ASN A 82 7.26 5.48 5.16
N TYR A 83 7.48 4.29 5.73
CA TYR A 83 8.41 3.30 5.16
C TYR A 83 8.07 2.90 3.72
N MET A 84 6.78 2.89 3.40
CA MET A 84 6.24 2.48 2.11
C MET A 84 5.91 3.68 1.20
N GLY A 85 6.33 4.89 1.58
CA GLY A 85 5.96 6.13 0.89
C GLY A 85 6.70 6.40 -0.41
N CYS A 86 7.78 5.66 -0.69
CA CYS A 86 8.51 5.74 -1.96
C CYS A 86 8.78 4.35 -2.57
N PRO A 87 7.74 3.60 -2.95
CA PRO A 87 7.92 2.30 -3.56
C PRO A 87 8.30 2.45 -5.04
N VAL A 88 9.17 1.58 -5.54
CA VAL A 88 9.37 1.46 -7.00
C VAL A 88 8.08 0.88 -7.59
N PRO A 89 7.41 1.55 -8.55
CA PRO A 89 6.09 1.13 -9.04
C PRO A 89 6.18 -0.01 -10.06
N VAL A 90 6.88 -1.08 -9.68
CA VAL A 90 7.02 -2.31 -10.46
C VAL A 90 6.01 -3.34 -9.95
N ASP A 91 5.24 -3.92 -10.85
CA ASP A 91 4.28 -4.96 -10.51
C ASP A 91 5.00 -6.30 -10.22
N ILE A 92 5.12 -6.63 -8.94
CA ILE A 92 5.74 -7.88 -8.47
C ILE A 92 4.75 -9.06 -8.33
N GLY A 93 3.47 -8.87 -8.65
CA GLY A 93 2.41 -9.88 -8.49
C GLY A 93 2.33 -10.89 -9.65
N PRO A 94 1.43 -11.88 -9.61
CA PRO A 94 1.21 -12.74 -10.77
C PRO A 94 0.50 -11.98 -11.89
N ILE A 95 1.03 -12.07 -13.10
CA ILE A 95 0.43 -11.47 -14.30
C ILE A 95 0.06 -12.59 -15.31
N PRO A 96 -1.22 -12.71 -15.73
CA PRO A 96 -2.37 -11.99 -15.18
C PRO A 96 -2.64 -12.38 -13.72
N ARG A 97 -3.31 -11.50 -12.97
CA ARG A 97 -3.79 -11.80 -11.61
C ARG A 97 -4.88 -12.87 -11.66
N PHE A 98 -5.09 -13.55 -10.54
CA PHE A 98 -6.33 -14.32 -10.36
C PHE A 98 -7.46 -13.35 -10.06
N LYS A 99 -8.68 -13.65 -10.53
CA LYS A 99 -9.83 -12.80 -10.20
C LYS A 99 -10.15 -12.96 -8.73
N GLN A 100 -10.12 -11.87 -7.96
CA GLN A 100 -10.57 -11.91 -6.59
C GLN A 100 -12.05 -12.24 -6.55
N LEU A 101 -12.42 -13.29 -5.83
CA LEU A 101 -13.78 -13.83 -5.83
C LEU A 101 -14.12 -14.41 -4.46
N LYS A 102 -15.28 -14.02 -3.91
CA LYS A 102 -15.89 -14.73 -2.79
C LYS A 102 -16.44 -16.06 -3.27
N ILE A 103 -15.92 -17.16 -2.75
CA ILE A 103 -16.27 -18.52 -3.21
C ILE A 103 -17.18 -19.26 -2.22
N ARG A 104 -17.17 -18.85 -0.95
CA ARG A 104 -17.96 -19.47 0.10
C ARG A 104 -18.18 -18.49 1.24
N GLU A 105 -19.25 -18.72 1.98
CA GLU A 105 -19.59 -18.01 3.19
C GLU A 105 -20.30 -18.95 4.16
N ASP A 106 -20.04 -18.79 5.46
CA ASP A 106 -20.79 -19.43 6.53
C ASP A 106 -21.20 -18.40 7.60
N ALA A 107 -21.68 -18.83 8.77
CA ALA A 107 -22.12 -17.93 9.84
C ALA A 107 -20.99 -17.02 10.38
N LYS A 108 -19.72 -17.44 10.29
CA LYS A 108 -18.57 -16.77 10.92
C LYS A 108 -17.52 -16.30 9.92
N TYR A 109 -17.40 -16.97 8.78
CA TYR A 109 -16.32 -16.77 7.82
C TYR A 109 -16.82 -16.47 6.41
N GLU A 110 -15.96 -15.77 5.67
CA GLU A 110 -16.04 -15.64 4.23
C GLU A 110 -14.74 -16.18 3.62
N GLU A 111 -14.86 -16.98 2.56
CA GLU A 111 -13.72 -17.52 1.82
C GLU A 111 -13.57 -16.84 0.46
N TYR A 112 -12.32 -16.57 0.08
CA TYR A 112 -11.95 -15.87 -1.14
C TYR A 112 -10.87 -16.62 -1.91
N ILE A 113 -10.92 -16.52 -3.23
CA ILE A 113 -9.73 -16.59 -4.07
C ILE A 113 -9.13 -15.19 -4.09
N THR A 114 -7.87 -15.08 -3.70
CA THR A 114 -7.09 -13.83 -3.72
C THR A 114 -6.50 -13.56 -5.10
N GLU A 115 -6.04 -12.33 -5.34
CA GLU A 115 -5.39 -11.98 -6.61
C GLU A 115 -4.07 -12.74 -6.86
N THR A 116 -3.46 -13.29 -5.80
CA THR A 116 -2.29 -14.16 -5.89
C THR A 116 -2.63 -15.61 -6.25
N GLY A 117 -3.92 -15.96 -6.20
CA GLY A 117 -4.46 -17.30 -6.47
C GLY A 117 -4.58 -18.20 -5.25
N ALA A 118 -4.24 -17.70 -4.05
CA ALA A 118 -4.45 -18.44 -2.80
C ALA A 118 -5.93 -18.43 -2.42
N ARG A 119 -6.41 -19.55 -1.85
CA ARG A 119 -7.70 -19.62 -1.16
C ARG A 119 -7.48 -19.22 0.29
N SER A 120 -8.18 -18.20 0.75
CA SER A 120 -8.10 -17.73 2.13
C SER A 120 -9.49 -17.58 2.73
N ARG A 121 -9.59 -17.62 4.06
CA ARG A 121 -10.80 -17.28 4.80
C ARG A 121 -10.55 -16.19 5.81
N ARG A 122 -11.53 -15.31 5.98
CA ARG A 122 -11.52 -14.21 6.96
C ARG A 122 -12.80 -14.21 7.78
N PHE A 123 -12.77 -13.64 8.97
CA PHE A 123 -13.98 -13.44 9.77
C PHE A 123 -14.91 -12.44 9.07
N LYS A 124 -16.22 -12.61 9.25
CA LYS A 124 -17.17 -11.57 8.85
C LYS A 124 -16.99 -10.33 9.72
N LYS A 125 -17.28 -9.19 9.12
CA LYS A 125 -17.24 -7.86 9.77
C LYS A 125 -18.08 -7.81 11.07
N GLU A 126 -19.15 -8.60 11.13
CA GLU A 126 -20.10 -8.61 12.24
C GLU A 126 -19.68 -9.53 13.40
N THR A 127 -18.69 -10.42 13.20
CA THR A 127 -18.35 -11.46 14.18
C THR A 127 -17.32 -11.04 15.23
N GLY A 128 -16.87 -9.78 15.21
CA GLY A 128 -15.91 -9.25 16.18
C GLY A 128 -15.79 -7.72 16.16
N LYS A 129 -15.18 -7.15 17.20
CA LYS A 129 -14.90 -5.70 17.29
C LYS A 129 -13.77 -5.24 16.35
N ILE A 130 -12.86 -6.15 16.00
CA ILE A 130 -11.70 -5.92 15.11
C ILE A 130 -11.85 -6.93 13.97
N THR A 131 -11.97 -6.45 12.73
CA THR A 131 -12.30 -7.32 11.59
C THR A 131 -11.46 -7.06 10.34
N TRP A 132 -10.75 -5.94 10.24
CA TRP A 132 -9.94 -5.62 9.07
C TRP A 132 -8.51 -6.15 9.23
N TYR A 133 -7.91 -5.98 10.41
CA TYR A 133 -6.59 -6.52 10.75
C TYR A 133 -6.66 -7.90 11.42
N THR A 134 -7.36 -8.85 10.78
CA THR A 134 -7.22 -10.27 11.13
C THR A 134 -6.49 -10.98 10.01
N MET A 135 -5.32 -11.54 10.33
CA MET A 135 -4.55 -12.35 9.38
C MET A 135 -5.47 -13.42 8.79
N PRO A 136 -5.71 -13.41 7.47
CA PRO A 136 -6.60 -14.39 6.88
C PRO A 136 -5.98 -15.77 7.04
N GLN A 137 -6.80 -16.77 7.28
CA GLN A 137 -6.32 -18.14 7.27
C GLN A 137 -6.21 -18.59 5.82
N PHE A 138 -4.99 -18.83 5.36
CA PHE A 138 -4.74 -19.46 4.07
C PHE A 138 -5.11 -20.94 4.12
N LEU A 139 -6.07 -21.33 3.31
CA LEU A 139 -6.57 -22.71 3.20
C LEU A 139 -5.82 -23.49 2.13
N GLU A 140 -5.39 -22.80 1.06
CA GLU A 140 -4.77 -23.44 -0.09
C GLU A 140 -3.94 -22.43 -0.89
N PHE A 141 -2.81 -22.87 -1.43
CA PHE A 141 -1.98 -22.08 -2.34
C PHE A 141 -2.00 -22.68 -3.76
N PRO A 142 -1.82 -21.85 -4.80
CA PRO A 142 -1.82 -22.32 -6.19
C PRO A 142 -0.59 -23.16 -6.55
N VAL A 143 0.46 -23.13 -5.71
CA VAL A 143 1.68 -23.93 -5.84
C VAL A 143 1.67 -24.98 -4.73
N LYS A 144 1.65 -26.25 -5.12
CA LYS A 144 1.63 -27.41 -4.21
C LYS A 144 2.72 -28.43 -4.50
N ASP A 145 3.28 -28.37 -5.70
CA ASP A 145 4.25 -29.32 -6.21
C ASP A 145 5.08 -28.65 -7.33
N ARG A 146 6.07 -29.37 -7.86
CA ARG A 146 6.91 -28.86 -8.93
C ARG A 146 6.12 -28.51 -10.19
N ARG A 147 5.10 -29.30 -10.54
CA ARG A 147 4.33 -29.11 -11.77
C ARG A 147 3.47 -27.85 -11.72
N SER A 148 2.84 -27.58 -10.57
CA SER A 148 2.07 -26.37 -10.28
C SER A 148 2.96 -25.14 -10.16
N TRP A 149 4.18 -25.29 -9.60
CA TRP A 149 5.20 -24.24 -9.65
C TRP A 149 5.54 -23.85 -11.09
N GLU A 150 5.86 -24.79 -11.97
CA GLU A 150 6.19 -24.47 -13.37
C GLU A 150 5.03 -23.79 -14.11
N ARG A 151 3.78 -24.08 -13.75
CA ARG A 151 2.62 -23.32 -14.26
C ARG A 151 2.54 -21.92 -13.67
N TYR A 152 2.71 -21.76 -12.36
CA TYR A 152 2.63 -20.47 -11.66
C TYR A 152 3.75 -19.53 -12.06
N LYS A 153 4.97 -20.05 -12.20
CA LYS A 153 6.18 -19.31 -12.61
C LYS A 153 5.98 -18.53 -13.91
N LYS A 154 5.16 -19.02 -14.84
CA LYS A 154 4.81 -18.29 -16.08
C LYS A 154 4.18 -16.93 -15.80
N ARG A 155 3.42 -16.80 -14.70
CA ARG A 155 2.82 -15.53 -14.24
C ARG A 155 3.82 -14.59 -13.57
N LEU A 156 5.00 -15.09 -13.24
CA LEU A 156 6.09 -14.34 -12.59
C LEU A 156 7.20 -13.99 -13.60
N ASN A 157 6.91 -13.96 -14.90
CA ASN A 157 7.89 -13.58 -15.91
C ASN A 157 8.41 -12.15 -15.64
N PRO A 158 9.71 -11.96 -15.34
CA PRO A 158 10.27 -10.64 -15.09
C PRO A 158 10.38 -9.80 -16.38
N LYS A 159 10.34 -10.43 -17.55
CA LYS A 159 10.40 -9.76 -18.86
C LYS A 159 9.03 -9.33 -19.38
N ASP A 160 7.97 -9.47 -18.60
CA ASP A 160 6.64 -9.03 -19.01
C ASP A 160 6.60 -7.49 -19.03
N PRO A 161 6.29 -6.83 -20.16
CA PRO A 161 6.28 -5.37 -20.21
C PRO A 161 5.23 -4.74 -19.29
N ARG A 162 4.18 -5.49 -18.91
CA ARG A 162 3.14 -5.03 -17.96
C ARG A 162 3.66 -4.86 -16.52
N ARG A 163 4.92 -5.24 -16.26
CA ARG A 163 5.60 -5.01 -14.97
C ARG A 163 5.82 -3.54 -14.69
N TYR A 164 5.90 -2.71 -15.72
CA TYR A 164 6.23 -1.30 -15.61
C TYR A 164 5.00 -0.43 -15.93
N PRO A 165 4.90 0.76 -15.32
CA PRO A 165 3.97 1.80 -15.74
C PRO A 165 4.13 2.11 -17.23
N LYS A 166 3.03 2.56 -17.88
CA LYS A 166 3.08 2.87 -19.32
C LYS A 166 3.97 4.08 -19.62
N ASP A 167 4.06 4.98 -18.66
CA ASP A 167 4.85 6.21 -18.62
C ASP A 167 6.19 6.00 -17.90
N TRP A 168 6.69 4.77 -17.82
CA TRP A 168 7.95 4.47 -17.14
C TRP A 168 9.12 5.28 -17.72
N GLU A 169 9.67 6.16 -16.89
CA GLU A 169 10.84 6.99 -17.17
C GLU A 169 11.83 6.79 -16.01
N LYS A 170 12.93 6.10 -16.29
CA LYS A 170 13.85 5.59 -15.27
C LYS A 170 14.51 6.73 -14.48
N ASP A 171 14.93 7.80 -15.16
CA ASP A 171 15.74 8.85 -14.56
C ASP A 171 14.90 9.71 -13.62
N GLY A 172 13.61 9.91 -13.92
CA GLY A 172 12.63 10.55 -13.06
C GLY A 172 12.42 9.81 -11.74
N TYR A 173 12.36 8.47 -11.77
CA TYR A 173 12.31 7.69 -10.53
C TYR A 173 13.62 7.77 -9.73
N LEU A 174 14.78 7.75 -10.39
CA LEU A 174 16.07 7.93 -9.71
C LEU A 174 16.14 9.29 -9.00
N HIS A 175 15.72 10.35 -9.68
CA HIS A 175 15.62 11.69 -9.11
C HIS A 175 14.71 11.72 -7.89
N ILE A 176 13.50 11.14 -7.98
CA ILE A 176 12.58 11.02 -6.83
C ILE A 176 13.25 10.30 -5.66
N PHE A 177 13.95 9.18 -5.90
CA PHE A 177 14.60 8.42 -4.83
C PHE A 177 15.79 9.11 -4.17
N ASP A 178 16.47 9.99 -4.91
CA ASP A 178 17.57 10.79 -4.39
C ASP A 178 17.07 12.00 -3.58
N GLU A 179 15.90 12.55 -3.96
CA GLU A 179 15.26 13.68 -3.27
C GLU A 179 14.32 13.28 -2.12
N TYR A 180 13.88 12.01 -2.06
CA TYR A 180 13.02 11.48 -0.98
C TYR A 180 13.72 11.38 0.37
#